data_AF-A0A4Q1C506-F1
#
_entry.id   AF-A0A4Q1C506-F1
#
_cell.length_a   1.000
_cell.length_b   1.000
_cell.length_c   1.000
_cell.angle_alpha   90.00
_cell.angle_beta   90.00
_cell.angle_gamma   90.00
#
_symmetry.space_group_name_H-M   'P 1'
#
loop_
_entity.id
_entity.type
_entity.pdbx_description
1 polymer ?
#
loop_
_entity_poly.entity_id
_entity_poly.type
_entity_poly.pdbx_seq_one_letter_code
_entity_poly.pdbx_strand_id
1 'polypeptide(L)'
;MPHPSDSAPRPPDDFARMLAAPEPMLLVGGQAINLWALYYQDQTRDLAPFVSRDADVLGDRDTLELLGRLSGAKPQFFPMKPPSNEVGVVVGTDTAGGAMLIEVLRYVRGVSNEELRDPVYEFAIGEQQVRVRAPGPMALLKAKIANLSEINQKGRQDARHILILARILPVYLADLRSSAAAGRLEERKLVAILEQLLAVLISDQGQDACADLKLQARDFYSDLDPTGLPKVSAFLTERLPRVLK
;
A
#
# COMPACT_ATOMS: atom_id res chain seq x y z
N MET A 1 -22.98 15.05 -4.67
CA MET A 1 -21.53 15.18 -4.44
C MET A 1 -20.84 14.33 -5.48
N PRO A 2 -19.69 14.75 -6.05
CA PRO A 2 -18.95 13.89 -6.95
C PRO A 2 -18.56 12.61 -6.20
N HIS A 3 -18.93 11.47 -6.75
CA HIS A 3 -18.59 10.18 -6.21
C HIS A 3 -17.15 9.85 -6.64
N PRO A 4 -16.34 9.07 -5.88
CA PRO A 4 -15.00 8.64 -6.32
C PRO A 4 -14.99 7.98 -7.71
N SER A 5 -16.13 7.46 -8.17
CA SER A 5 -16.31 6.90 -9.52
C SER A 5 -16.29 7.95 -10.64
N ASP A 6 -16.42 9.23 -10.31
CA ASP A 6 -16.61 10.32 -11.28
C ASP A 6 -15.28 11.01 -11.61
N SER A 7 -14.24 10.81 -10.79
CA SER A 7 -12.88 11.28 -11.10
C SER A 7 -12.18 10.34 -12.09
N ALA A 8 -11.40 10.95 -12.98
CA ALA A 8 -10.50 10.23 -13.87
C ALA A 8 -9.41 9.53 -13.04
N PRO A 9 -9.00 8.30 -13.40
CA PRO A 9 -7.82 7.66 -12.81
C PRO A 9 -6.54 8.48 -13.09
N ARG A 10 -5.70 8.65 -12.06
CA ARG A 10 -4.50 9.48 -12.08
C ARG A 10 -3.30 8.79 -11.42
N PRO A 11 -2.07 9.06 -11.87
CA PRO A 11 -0.86 8.60 -11.20
C PRO A 11 -0.65 9.35 -9.86
N PRO A 12 0.25 8.86 -8.98
CA PRO A 12 0.58 9.54 -7.73
C PRO A 12 1.03 11.00 -7.91
N ASP A 13 1.79 11.28 -8.97
CA ASP A 13 2.37 12.60 -9.24
C ASP A 13 1.32 13.72 -9.38
N ASP A 14 0.15 13.40 -9.91
CA ASP A 14 -0.95 14.38 -10.06
C ASP A 14 -1.38 14.94 -8.70
N PHE A 15 -1.25 14.16 -7.61
CA PHE A 15 -1.66 14.56 -6.27
C PHE A 15 -0.59 15.39 -5.53
N ALA A 16 0.62 15.55 -6.09
CA ALA A 16 1.77 16.16 -5.41
C ALA A 16 1.43 17.52 -4.78
N ARG A 17 0.80 18.43 -5.53
CA ARG A 17 0.47 19.77 -5.03
C ARG A 17 -0.46 19.74 -3.81
N MET A 18 -1.45 18.85 -3.79
CA MET A 18 -2.42 18.75 -2.70
C MET A 18 -1.83 18.06 -1.46
N LEU A 19 -0.74 17.31 -1.64
CA LEU A 19 -0.04 16.57 -0.58
C LEU A 19 1.21 17.30 -0.07
N ALA A 20 1.48 18.53 -0.53
CA ALA A 20 2.65 19.33 -0.19
C ALA A 20 2.58 19.93 1.24
N ALA A 21 2.54 19.05 2.23
CA ALA A 21 2.46 19.39 3.64
C ALA A 21 3.87 19.62 4.25
N PRO A 22 3.96 20.34 5.39
CA PRO A 22 5.23 20.52 6.11
C PRO A 22 5.85 19.18 6.54
N GLU A 23 5.01 18.26 7.03
CA GLU A 23 5.38 16.88 7.34
C GLU A 23 4.82 15.94 6.26
N PRO A 24 5.61 14.95 5.78
CA PRO A 24 5.17 14.04 4.73
C PRO A 24 3.89 13.27 5.10
N MET A 25 2.87 13.37 4.25
CA MET A 25 1.60 12.68 4.42
C MET A 25 1.76 11.17 4.23
N LEU A 26 1.13 10.36 5.09
CA LEU A 26 1.12 8.91 4.97
C LEU A 26 0.04 8.46 4.00
N LEU A 27 0.42 8.23 2.75
CA LEU A 27 -0.44 7.64 1.73
C LEU A 27 -0.67 6.16 2.01
N VAL A 28 -1.92 5.74 1.85
CA VAL A 28 -2.34 4.33 1.90
C VAL A 28 -3.14 4.00 0.64
N GLY A 29 -3.77 2.83 0.60
CA GLY A 29 -4.69 2.49 -0.48
C GLY A 29 -4.02 2.32 -1.85
N GLY A 30 -4.72 2.70 -2.91
CA GLY A 30 -4.27 2.49 -4.30
C GLY A 30 -3.03 3.30 -4.66
N GLN A 31 -2.96 4.57 -4.27
CA GLN A 31 -1.83 5.43 -4.60
C GLN A 31 -0.53 5.00 -3.92
N ALA A 32 -0.59 4.53 -2.67
CA ALA A 32 0.58 3.95 -2.00
C ALA A 32 1.14 2.73 -2.74
N ILE A 33 0.27 1.90 -3.32
CA ILE A 33 0.68 0.73 -4.11
C ILE A 33 1.26 1.17 -5.46
N ASN A 34 0.69 2.19 -6.08
CA ASN A 34 1.24 2.77 -7.31
C ASN A 34 2.63 3.37 -7.10
N LEU A 35 2.93 3.96 -5.94
CA LEU A 35 4.28 4.43 -5.59
C LEU A 35 5.29 3.28 -5.59
N TRP A 36 4.96 2.16 -4.94
CA TRP A 36 5.81 0.98 -4.95
C TRP A 36 5.97 0.36 -6.34
N ALA A 37 4.90 0.36 -7.15
CA ALA A 37 4.97 -0.11 -8.52
C ALA A 37 5.91 0.74 -9.36
N LEU A 38 5.85 2.07 -9.23
CA LEU A 38 6.79 2.97 -9.89
C LEU A 38 8.24 2.79 -9.40
N TYR A 39 8.44 2.56 -8.11
CA TYR A 39 9.77 2.28 -7.55
C TYR A 39 10.37 0.98 -8.11
N TYR A 40 9.58 -0.09 -8.22
CA TYR A 40 9.95 -1.36 -8.85
C TYR A 40 9.38 -1.47 -10.28
N GLN A 41 9.51 -0.41 -11.07
CA GLN A 41 8.89 -0.36 -12.40
C GLN A 41 9.39 -1.47 -13.34
N ASP A 42 10.64 -1.90 -13.19
CA ASP A 42 11.22 -2.95 -14.04
C ASP A 42 10.46 -4.29 -13.88
N GLN A 43 9.97 -4.58 -12.67
CA GLN A 43 9.23 -5.80 -12.34
C GLN A 43 7.73 -5.67 -12.59
N THR A 44 7.21 -4.44 -12.66
CA THR A 44 5.76 -4.18 -12.65
C THR A 44 5.23 -3.52 -13.93
N ARG A 45 6.10 -3.07 -14.85
CA ARG A 45 5.71 -2.32 -16.06
C ARG A 45 4.61 -2.96 -16.91
N ASP A 46 4.52 -4.29 -16.90
CA ASP A 46 3.48 -5.05 -17.61
C ASP A 46 2.07 -4.84 -17.03
N LEU A 47 1.98 -4.31 -15.80
CA LEU A 47 0.74 -4.00 -15.08
C LEU A 47 0.36 -2.52 -15.12
N ALA A 48 1.14 -1.69 -15.82
CA ALA A 48 0.84 -0.28 -16.07
C ALA A 48 -0.49 -0.13 -16.86
N PRO A 49 -1.22 1.00 -16.72
CA PRO A 49 -0.85 2.24 -16.04
C PRO A 49 -1.13 2.24 -14.53
N PHE A 50 -0.20 2.70 -13.69
CA PHE A 50 -0.39 2.78 -12.23
C PHE A 50 -1.17 4.02 -11.82
N VAL A 51 -2.49 3.87 -11.74
CA VAL A 51 -3.43 4.97 -11.52
C VAL A 51 -4.52 4.58 -10.51
N SER A 52 -4.94 5.55 -9.68
CA SER A 52 -6.15 5.48 -8.85
C SER A 52 -7.00 6.74 -9.06
N ARG A 53 -8.29 6.65 -8.76
CA ARG A 53 -9.24 7.77 -8.93
C ARG A 53 -9.17 8.80 -7.81
N ASP A 54 -8.62 8.38 -6.68
CA ASP A 54 -8.52 9.07 -5.41
C ASP A 54 -7.13 8.85 -4.81
N ALA A 55 -6.85 9.59 -3.74
CA ALA A 55 -5.74 9.33 -2.84
C ALA A 55 -6.26 9.15 -1.41
N ASP A 56 -5.77 8.11 -0.74
CA ASP A 56 -6.10 7.84 0.66
C ASP A 56 -4.94 8.28 1.54
N VAL A 57 -5.22 9.09 2.57
CA VAL A 57 -4.24 9.52 3.57
C VAL A 57 -4.64 9.00 4.94
N LEU A 58 -3.74 8.32 5.64
CA LEU A 58 -4.00 7.92 7.03
C LEU A 58 -3.79 9.13 7.95
N GLY A 59 -4.83 9.51 8.69
CA GLY A 59 -4.79 10.69 9.54
C GLY A 59 -6.05 10.93 10.36
N ASP A 60 -6.24 12.17 10.74
CA ASP A 60 -7.29 12.65 11.62
C ASP A 60 -7.95 13.92 11.09
N ARG A 61 -8.70 14.62 11.96
CA ARG A 61 -9.38 15.87 11.57
C ARG A 61 -8.39 16.98 11.21
N ASP A 62 -7.29 17.10 11.94
CA ASP A 62 -6.26 18.11 11.67
C ASP A 62 -5.58 17.87 10.32
N THR A 63 -5.38 16.60 9.99
CA THR A 63 -4.91 16.15 8.67
C THR A 63 -5.88 16.60 7.56
N LEU A 64 -7.18 16.39 7.75
CA LEU A 64 -8.22 16.78 6.78
C LEU A 64 -8.31 18.30 6.60
N GLU A 65 -8.20 19.07 7.69
CA GLU A 65 -8.17 20.53 7.62
C GLU A 65 -6.93 21.06 6.90
N LEU A 66 -5.77 20.47 7.15
CA LEU A 66 -4.53 20.81 6.46
C LEU A 66 -4.66 20.55 4.95
N LEU A 67 -5.17 19.39 4.54
CA LEU A 67 -5.41 19.06 3.14
C LEU A 67 -6.40 20.04 2.49
N GLY A 68 -7.43 20.48 3.22
CA GLY A 68 -8.35 21.53 2.77
C GLY A 68 -7.63 22.84 2.47
N ARG A 69 -6.75 23.30 3.38
CA ARG A 69 -5.93 24.50 3.19
C ARG A 69 -4.98 24.37 1.99
N LEU A 70 -4.26 23.25 1.87
CA LEU A 70 -3.33 22.99 0.76
C LEU A 70 -4.03 22.97 -0.60
N SER A 71 -5.25 22.41 -0.63
CA SER A 71 -6.05 22.27 -1.85
C SER A 71 -6.87 23.52 -2.18
N GLY A 72 -6.90 24.53 -1.31
CA GLY A 72 -7.80 25.68 -1.43
C GLY A 72 -9.29 25.29 -1.40
N ALA A 73 -9.61 24.14 -0.81
CA ALA A 73 -10.93 23.53 -0.83
C ALA A 73 -11.48 23.33 0.59
N LYS A 74 -12.81 23.39 0.72
CA LYS A 74 -13.46 23.17 2.02
C LYS A 74 -13.46 21.68 2.38
N PRO A 75 -12.90 21.27 3.54
CA PRO A 75 -12.98 19.90 4.00
C PRO A 75 -14.43 19.50 4.30
N GLN A 76 -14.78 18.26 3.97
CA GLN A 76 -16.09 17.68 4.21
C GLN A 76 -15.95 16.55 5.22
N PHE A 77 -16.42 16.78 6.45
CA PHE A 77 -16.34 15.79 7.53
C PHE A 77 -17.50 14.81 7.44
N PHE A 78 -17.19 13.53 7.65
CA PHE A 78 -18.22 12.51 7.79
C PHE A 78 -18.75 12.46 9.24
N PRO A 79 -20.02 12.09 9.43
CA PRO A 79 -20.61 11.98 10.75
C PRO A 79 -19.90 10.90 11.57
N MET A 80 -19.68 11.15 12.86
CA MET A 80 -19.05 10.16 13.75
C MET A 80 -19.96 8.98 14.10
N LYS A 81 -21.25 9.05 13.74
CA LYS A 81 -22.25 8.03 14.03
C LYS A 81 -23.08 7.78 12.76
N PRO A 82 -23.15 6.52 12.26
CA PRO A 82 -22.37 5.36 12.71
C PRO A 82 -20.85 5.53 12.47
N PRO A 83 -19.98 4.81 13.19
CA PRO A 83 -18.54 4.89 12.95
C PRO A 83 -18.21 4.46 11.51
N SER A 84 -17.50 5.30 10.76
CA SER A 84 -16.87 4.93 9.49
C SER A 84 -15.33 4.97 9.63
N ASN A 85 -14.63 4.31 8.72
CA ASN A 85 -13.17 4.32 8.66
C ASN A 85 -12.63 5.67 8.19
N GLU A 86 -13.42 6.44 7.44
CA GLU A 86 -13.09 7.76 6.96
C GLU A 86 -13.36 8.85 8.01
N VAL A 87 -12.49 9.85 8.05
CA VAL A 87 -12.71 11.11 8.76
C VAL A 87 -13.56 12.05 7.90
N GLY A 88 -13.32 12.01 6.59
CA GLY A 88 -13.94 12.88 5.60
C GLY A 88 -13.08 13.01 4.36
N VAL A 89 -13.45 13.94 3.49
CA VAL A 89 -12.84 14.12 2.18
C VAL A 89 -12.53 15.58 1.85
N VAL A 90 -11.54 15.78 1.00
CA VAL A 90 -11.25 17.06 0.34
C VAL A 90 -11.34 16.84 -1.17
N VAL A 91 -12.13 17.68 -1.85
CA VAL A 91 -12.24 17.69 -3.31
C VAL A 91 -11.49 18.92 -3.83
N GLY A 92 -10.27 18.72 -4.29
CA GLY A 92 -9.47 19.74 -4.96
C GLY A 92 -9.70 19.75 -6.47
N THR A 93 -8.89 20.55 -7.16
CA THR A 93 -8.88 20.63 -8.63
C THR A 93 -7.46 20.51 -9.14
N ASP A 94 -7.30 19.79 -10.26
CA ASP A 94 -6.04 19.77 -11.00
C ASP A 94 -5.81 21.06 -11.79
N THR A 95 -4.71 21.13 -12.55
CA THR A 95 -4.38 22.27 -13.41
C THR A 95 -5.35 22.49 -14.57
N ALA A 96 -6.12 21.47 -14.96
CA ALA A 96 -7.15 21.51 -16.00
C ALA A 96 -8.57 21.74 -15.44
N GLY A 97 -8.72 21.93 -14.12
CA GLY A 97 -10.01 22.09 -13.43
C GLY A 97 -10.77 20.78 -13.16
N GLY A 98 -10.16 19.62 -13.42
CA GLY A 98 -10.72 18.32 -13.10
C GLY A 98 -10.72 18.06 -11.59
N ALA A 99 -11.81 17.48 -11.07
CA ALA A 99 -11.93 17.16 -9.66
C ALA A 99 -10.88 16.10 -9.22
N MET A 100 -10.30 16.32 -8.05
CA MET A 100 -9.36 15.41 -7.40
C MET A 100 -9.82 15.13 -5.98
N LEU A 101 -10.04 13.85 -5.66
CA LEU A 101 -10.53 13.43 -4.36
C LEU A 101 -9.37 12.94 -3.49
N ILE A 102 -9.27 13.48 -2.28
CA ILE A 102 -8.42 12.94 -1.21
C ILE A 102 -9.33 12.55 -0.04
N GLU A 103 -9.26 11.28 0.36
CA GLU A 103 -9.95 10.75 1.53
C GLU A 103 -8.96 10.67 2.70
N VAL A 104 -9.40 11.11 3.88
CA VAL A 104 -8.62 10.92 5.11
C VAL A 104 -9.22 9.76 5.89
N LEU A 105 -8.42 8.73 6.12
CA LEU A 105 -8.80 7.51 6.81
C LEU A 105 -8.27 7.53 8.25
N ARG A 106 -9.13 7.20 9.21
CA ARG A 106 -8.75 6.97 10.61
C ARG A 106 -8.01 5.64 10.79
N TYR A 107 -8.45 4.62 10.06
CA TYR A 107 -7.85 3.30 10.02
C TYR A 107 -8.12 2.66 8.67
N VAL A 108 -7.32 1.65 8.31
CA VAL A 108 -7.51 0.85 7.09
C VAL A 108 -8.02 -0.53 7.48
N ARG A 109 -9.00 -1.04 6.74
CA ARG A 109 -9.57 -2.37 6.99
C ARG A 109 -8.49 -3.45 6.92
N GLY A 110 -8.50 -4.38 7.86
CA GLY A 110 -7.61 -5.55 7.88
C GLY A 110 -6.18 -5.30 8.39
N VAL A 111 -5.80 -4.05 8.68
CA VAL A 111 -4.43 -3.72 9.12
C VAL A 111 -4.46 -2.67 10.23
N SER A 112 -3.61 -2.83 11.24
CA SER A 112 -3.52 -1.85 12.32
C SER A 112 -2.76 -0.60 11.90
N ASN A 113 -3.02 0.51 12.60
CA ASN A 113 -2.32 1.77 12.41
C ASN A 113 -0.82 1.70 12.74
N GLU A 114 -0.42 0.74 13.59
CA GLU A 114 0.97 0.46 13.92
C GLU A 114 1.66 -0.25 12.75
N GLU A 115 1.05 -1.30 12.20
CA GLU A 115 1.55 -2.01 11.00
C GLU A 115 1.68 -1.09 9.78
N LEU A 116 0.84 -0.06 9.65
CA LEU A 116 0.95 0.94 8.58
C LEU A 116 2.11 1.93 8.77
N ARG A 117 2.64 2.05 9.99
CA ARG A 117 3.70 3.01 10.36
C ARG A 117 5.06 2.36 10.55
N ASP A 118 5.14 1.03 10.65
CA ASP A 118 6.39 0.31 10.85
C ASP A 118 6.49 -0.93 9.94
N PRO A 119 7.36 -0.91 8.90
CA PRO A 119 8.16 0.22 8.44
C PRO A 119 7.35 1.22 7.59
N VAL A 120 7.82 2.47 7.58
CA VAL A 120 7.37 3.54 6.67
C VAL A 120 8.50 4.00 5.76
N TYR A 121 8.18 4.30 4.51
CA TYR A 121 9.14 4.70 3.48
C TYR A 121 8.77 6.07 2.91
N GLU A 122 9.76 6.91 2.64
CA GLU A 122 9.55 8.22 2.02
C GLU A 122 9.75 8.14 0.50
N PHE A 123 8.86 8.79 -0.24
CA PHE A 123 8.88 8.94 -1.69
C PHE A 123 8.82 10.42 -2.06
N ALA A 124 9.39 10.77 -3.20
CA ALA A 124 9.23 12.10 -3.80
C ALA A 124 8.32 11.97 -5.03
N ILE A 125 7.28 12.80 -5.11
CA ILE A 125 6.30 12.79 -6.19
C ILE A 125 6.18 14.15 -6.90
N GLY A 126 5.88 14.09 -8.19
CA GLY A 126 5.72 15.25 -9.07
C GLY A 126 7.02 16.04 -9.32
N GLU A 127 6.91 17.04 -10.18
CA GLU A 127 8.06 17.89 -10.58
C GLU A 127 8.69 18.64 -9.40
N GLN A 128 7.89 18.98 -8.39
CA GLN A 128 8.34 19.69 -7.19
C GLN A 128 8.92 18.75 -6.12
N GLN A 129 9.01 17.45 -6.39
CA GLN A 129 9.58 16.45 -5.47
C GLN A 129 8.93 16.50 -4.08
N VAL A 130 7.60 16.57 -4.05
CA VAL A 130 6.83 16.62 -2.81
C VAL A 130 7.05 15.31 -2.05
N ARG A 131 7.44 15.42 -0.78
CA ARG A 131 7.68 14.26 0.07
C ARG A 131 6.38 13.69 0.60
N VAL A 132 6.19 12.40 0.38
CA VAL A 132 5.10 11.60 0.94
C VAL A 132 5.66 10.34 1.59
N ARG A 133 4.87 9.70 2.42
CA ARG A 133 5.19 8.42 3.07
C ARG A 133 4.26 7.33 2.58
N ALA A 134 4.74 6.10 2.53
CA ALA A 134 3.90 4.92 2.32
C ALA A 134 4.29 3.76 3.26
N PRO A 135 3.33 2.94 3.71
CA PRO A 135 3.59 1.69 4.41
C PRO A 135 4.42 0.71 3.56
N GLY A 136 5.08 -0.24 4.21
CA GLY A 136 5.69 -1.38 3.52
C GLY A 136 4.68 -2.20 2.70
N PRO A 137 5.11 -2.87 1.61
CA PRO A 137 4.21 -3.60 0.70
C PRO A 137 3.38 -4.70 1.39
N MET A 138 3.89 -5.30 2.45
CA MET A 138 3.19 -6.34 3.21
C MET A 138 1.93 -5.82 3.93
N ALA A 139 2.01 -4.63 4.54
CA ALA A 139 0.85 -4.00 5.19
C ALA A 139 -0.23 -3.64 4.15
N LEU A 140 0.20 -3.17 2.97
CA LEU A 140 -0.67 -2.90 1.83
C LEU A 140 -1.33 -4.18 1.29
N LEU A 141 -0.59 -5.30 1.20
CA LEU A 141 -1.14 -6.58 0.77
C LEU A 141 -2.25 -7.05 1.72
N LYS A 142 -1.97 -7.02 3.03
CA LYS A 142 -2.94 -7.41 4.06
C LYS A 142 -4.22 -6.58 3.97
N ALA A 143 -4.10 -5.26 3.80
CA ALA A 143 -5.24 -4.37 3.61
C ALA A 143 -6.06 -4.71 2.35
N LYS A 144 -5.40 -5.03 1.24
CA LYS A 144 -6.08 -5.35 -0.02
C LYS A 144 -6.76 -6.72 0.01
N ILE A 145 -6.16 -7.71 0.65
CA ILE A 145 -6.77 -9.03 0.89
C ILE A 145 -8.06 -8.88 1.71
N ALA A 146 -8.00 -8.13 2.82
CA ALA A 146 -9.18 -7.89 3.65
C ALA A 146 -10.28 -7.15 2.88
N ASN A 147 -9.92 -6.12 2.09
CA ASN A 147 -10.89 -5.42 1.25
C ASN A 147 -11.51 -6.32 0.19
N LEU A 148 -10.71 -7.17 -0.46
CA LEU A 148 -11.18 -8.09 -1.50
C LEU A 148 -12.23 -9.07 -0.94
N SER A 149 -12.01 -9.56 0.29
CA SER A 149 -12.89 -10.51 0.97
C SER A 149 -14.14 -9.86 1.60
N GLU A 150 -14.00 -8.67 2.21
CA GLU A 150 -15.04 -8.11 3.08
C GLU A 150 -15.88 -7.00 2.42
N ILE A 151 -15.41 -6.42 1.31
CA ILE A 151 -16.04 -5.23 0.70
C ILE A 151 -16.50 -5.54 -0.73
N ASN A 152 -17.65 -4.96 -1.11
CA ASN A 152 -18.15 -5.02 -2.48
C ASN A 152 -17.13 -4.45 -3.48
N GLN A 153 -16.70 -5.29 -4.43
CA GLN A 153 -15.66 -4.97 -5.41
C GLN A 153 -16.15 -4.12 -6.60
N LYS A 154 -17.43 -3.79 -6.70
CA LYS A 154 -17.96 -2.96 -7.79
C LYS A 154 -17.26 -1.58 -7.83
N GLY A 155 -16.51 -1.33 -8.90
CA GLY A 155 -15.77 -0.09 -9.10
C GLY A 155 -14.44 0.01 -8.35
N ARG A 156 -14.05 -1.04 -7.61
CA ARG A 156 -12.78 -1.12 -6.88
C ARG A 156 -11.70 -1.82 -7.70
N GLN A 157 -10.46 -1.70 -7.26
CA GLN A 157 -9.27 -2.25 -7.92
C GLN A 157 -8.45 -3.14 -6.98
N ASP A 158 -9.04 -3.67 -5.89
CA ASP A 158 -8.26 -4.39 -4.87
C ASP A 158 -7.60 -5.66 -5.42
N ALA A 159 -8.30 -6.44 -6.25
CA ALA A 159 -7.74 -7.58 -6.98
C ALA A 159 -6.50 -7.19 -7.82
N ARG A 160 -6.60 -6.10 -8.59
CA ARG A 160 -5.50 -5.58 -9.41
C ARG A 160 -4.32 -5.16 -8.54
N HIS A 161 -4.58 -4.48 -7.44
CA HIS A 161 -3.54 -4.05 -6.51
C HIS A 161 -2.83 -5.23 -5.82
N ILE A 162 -3.53 -6.33 -5.54
CA ILE A 162 -2.90 -7.57 -5.05
C ILE A 162 -1.96 -8.16 -6.10
N LEU A 163 -2.35 -8.19 -7.38
CA LEU A 163 -1.47 -8.64 -8.47
C LEU A 163 -0.20 -7.78 -8.59
N ILE A 164 -0.32 -6.46 -8.44
CA ILE A 164 0.82 -5.55 -8.41
C ILE A 164 1.74 -5.87 -7.22
N LEU A 165 1.17 -6.03 -6.02
CA LEU A 165 1.93 -6.36 -4.82
C LEU A 165 2.60 -7.74 -4.89
N ALA A 166 2.00 -8.70 -5.57
CA ALA A 166 2.60 -10.01 -5.83
C ALA A 166 3.86 -9.92 -6.71
N ARG A 167 3.99 -8.90 -7.56
CA ARG A 167 5.22 -8.62 -8.32
C ARG A 167 6.25 -7.82 -7.52
N ILE A 168 5.79 -6.97 -6.59
CA ILE A 168 6.66 -6.13 -5.76
C ILE A 168 7.31 -6.92 -4.62
N LEU A 169 6.56 -7.83 -3.97
CA LEU A 169 7.03 -8.48 -2.75
C LEU A 169 8.32 -9.30 -2.92
N PRO A 170 8.52 -10.10 -4.00
CA PRO A 170 9.78 -10.83 -4.19
C PRO A 170 11.01 -9.91 -4.20
N VAL A 171 10.99 -8.85 -5.02
CA VAL A 171 12.10 -7.90 -5.12
C VAL A 171 12.28 -7.07 -3.83
N TYR A 172 11.19 -6.69 -3.17
CA TYR A 172 11.25 -6.03 -1.87
C TYR A 172 11.90 -6.91 -0.79
N LEU A 173 11.59 -8.20 -0.75
CA LEU A 173 12.24 -9.13 0.18
C LEU A 173 13.72 -9.33 -0.16
N ALA A 174 14.10 -9.31 -1.44
CA ALA A 174 15.50 -9.36 -1.87
C ALA A 174 16.29 -8.13 -1.40
N ASP A 175 15.68 -6.94 -1.39
CA ASP A 175 16.29 -5.71 -0.84
C ASP A 175 16.47 -5.78 0.68
N LEU A 176 15.47 -6.30 1.40
CA LEU A 176 15.60 -6.53 2.85
C LEU A 176 16.68 -7.57 3.15
N ARG A 177 16.78 -8.63 2.35
CA ARG A 177 17.84 -9.63 2.42
C ARG A 177 19.21 -9.02 2.19
N SER A 178 19.36 -8.18 1.18
CA SER A 178 20.61 -7.48 0.89
C SER A 178 21.01 -6.55 2.04
N SER A 179 20.04 -5.91 2.68
CA SER A 179 20.26 -5.14 3.90
C SER A 179 20.69 -6.00 5.08
N ALA A 180 20.15 -7.21 5.22
CA ALA A 180 20.55 -8.15 6.26
C ALA A 180 21.97 -8.69 6.05
N ALA A 181 22.31 -9.06 4.81
CA ALA A 181 23.66 -9.50 4.45
C ALA A 181 24.71 -8.40 4.67
N ALA A 182 24.33 -7.13 4.49
CA ALA A 182 25.17 -5.96 4.78
C ALA A 182 25.20 -5.55 6.27
N GLY A 183 24.52 -6.29 7.16
CA GLY A 183 24.46 -6.00 8.60
C GLY A 183 23.59 -4.78 8.97
N ARG A 184 22.82 -4.23 8.03
CA ARG A 184 21.91 -3.08 8.26
C ARG A 184 20.54 -3.52 8.79
N LEU A 185 20.19 -4.79 8.61
CA LEU A 185 19.00 -5.43 9.16
C LEU A 185 19.42 -6.68 9.90
N GLU A 186 18.90 -6.91 11.10
CA GLU A 186 19.12 -8.18 11.78
C GLU A 186 18.41 -9.31 11.02
N GLU A 187 19.12 -10.41 10.76
CA GLU A 187 18.54 -11.59 10.11
C GLU A 187 17.26 -12.07 10.81
N ARG A 188 17.20 -11.98 12.15
CA ARG A 188 16.01 -12.34 12.93
C ARG A 188 14.80 -11.47 12.56
N LYS A 189 15.01 -10.16 12.33
CA LYS A 189 13.94 -9.24 11.91
C LYS A 189 13.47 -9.59 10.51
N LEU A 190 14.38 -9.94 9.59
CA LEU A 190 14.01 -10.43 8.27
C LEU A 190 13.13 -11.69 8.38
N VAL A 191 13.54 -12.70 9.17
CA VAL A 191 12.73 -13.90 9.38
C VAL A 191 11.35 -13.58 9.96
N ALA A 192 11.25 -12.62 10.89
CA ALA A 192 9.96 -12.19 11.42
C ALA A 192 9.05 -11.60 10.31
N ILE A 193 9.60 -10.81 9.39
CA ILE A 193 8.87 -10.28 8.23
C ILE A 193 8.40 -11.44 7.32
N LEU A 194 9.25 -12.44 7.07
CA LEU A 194 8.89 -13.60 6.25
C LEU A 194 7.76 -14.43 6.87
N GLU A 195 7.78 -14.63 8.19
CA GLU A 195 6.69 -15.31 8.92
C GLU A 195 5.41 -14.47 8.93
N GLN A 196 5.48 -13.14 9.02
CA GLN A 196 4.32 -12.27 8.93
C GLN A 196 3.66 -12.37 7.54
N LEU A 197 4.46 -12.34 6.47
CA LEU A 197 3.95 -12.55 5.11
C LEU A 197 3.32 -13.94 4.98
N LEU A 198 3.95 -14.97 5.55
CA LEU A 198 3.43 -16.34 5.50
C LEU A 198 2.08 -16.42 6.21
N ALA A 199 1.96 -15.80 7.38
CA ALA A 199 0.72 -15.73 8.15
C ALA A 199 -0.42 -15.05 7.36
N VAL A 200 -0.11 -14.00 6.61
CA VAL A 200 -1.08 -13.34 5.71
C VAL A 200 -1.52 -14.31 4.61
N LEU A 201 -0.57 -14.96 3.93
CA LEU A 201 -0.85 -15.83 2.78
C LEU A 201 -1.58 -17.13 3.15
N ILE A 202 -1.42 -17.65 4.38
CA ILE A 202 -2.10 -18.87 4.84
C ILE A 202 -3.40 -18.60 5.61
N SER A 203 -3.77 -17.35 5.83
CA SER A 203 -5.09 -17.02 6.37
C SER A 203 -6.18 -17.41 5.37
N ASP A 204 -7.39 -17.69 5.84
CA ASP A 204 -8.53 -18.05 4.96
C ASP A 204 -8.71 -17.01 3.84
N GLN A 205 -8.71 -15.71 4.20
CA GLN A 205 -8.80 -14.62 3.23
C GLN A 205 -7.62 -14.58 2.25
N GLY A 206 -6.41 -14.88 2.72
CA GLY A 206 -5.20 -14.92 1.89
C GLY A 206 -5.19 -16.08 0.91
N GLN A 207 -5.65 -17.25 1.36
CA GLN A 207 -5.79 -18.44 0.52
C GLN A 207 -6.87 -18.24 -0.56
N ASP A 208 -8.02 -17.70 -0.17
CA ASP A 208 -9.11 -17.35 -1.09
C ASP A 208 -8.64 -16.35 -2.14
N ALA A 209 -7.99 -15.26 -1.71
CA ALA A 209 -7.44 -14.25 -2.62
C ALA A 209 -6.39 -14.84 -3.58
N CYS A 210 -5.51 -15.73 -3.11
CA CYS A 210 -4.54 -16.39 -3.97
C CYS A 210 -5.22 -17.34 -4.97
N ALA A 211 -6.23 -18.10 -4.55
CA ALA A 211 -6.98 -18.99 -5.40
C ALA A 211 -7.73 -18.22 -6.51
N ASP A 212 -8.47 -17.17 -6.12
CA ASP A 212 -9.25 -16.33 -7.04
C ASP A 212 -8.37 -15.63 -8.08
N LEU A 213 -7.20 -15.17 -7.65
CA LEU A 213 -6.25 -14.46 -8.51
C LEU A 213 -5.23 -15.38 -9.18
N LYS A 214 -5.32 -16.70 -8.97
CA LYS A 214 -4.38 -17.71 -9.50
C LYS A 214 -2.93 -17.44 -9.14
N LEU A 215 -2.69 -16.92 -7.94
CA LEU A 215 -1.36 -16.70 -7.38
C LEU A 215 -0.92 -17.92 -6.60
N GLN A 216 0.37 -18.24 -6.66
CA GLN A 216 0.97 -19.23 -5.78
C GLN A 216 1.64 -18.52 -4.61
N ALA A 217 1.28 -18.87 -3.38
CA ALA A 217 1.85 -18.26 -2.17
C ALA A 217 3.38 -18.38 -2.11
N ARG A 218 3.96 -19.44 -2.69
CA ARG A 218 5.42 -19.62 -2.78
C ARG A 218 6.10 -18.59 -3.67
N ASP A 219 5.43 -18.08 -4.70
CA ASP A 219 6.04 -17.15 -5.66
C ASP A 219 6.38 -15.80 -5.04
N PHE A 220 5.71 -15.43 -3.93
CA PHE A 220 6.02 -14.23 -3.15
C PHE A 220 7.44 -14.24 -2.56
N TYR A 221 8.10 -15.40 -2.50
CA TYR A 221 9.45 -15.59 -1.95
C TYR A 221 10.50 -15.91 -3.03
N SER A 222 10.12 -15.88 -4.32
CA SER A 222 10.90 -16.44 -5.43
C SER A 222 12.30 -15.82 -5.62
N ASP A 223 12.45 -14.52 -5.36
CA ASP A 223 13.72 -13.80 -5.52
C ASP A 223 14.61 -13.84 -4.25
N LEU A 224 14.21 -14.58 -3.22
CA LEU A 224 14.93 -14.59 -1.95
C LEU A 224 16.09 -15.60 -1.95
N ASP A 225 17.32 -15.10 -2.13
CA ASP A 225 18.54 -15.90 -1.97
C ASP A 225 18.96 -16.00 -0.48
N PRO A 226 18.97 -17.20 0.12
CA PRO A 226 19.35 -17.39 1.52
C PRO A 226 20.86 -17.40 1.78
N THR A 227 21.71 -17.26 0.75
CA THR A 227 23.17 -17.38 0.88
C THR A 227 23.69 -16.48 2.01
N GLY A 228 24.48 -17.04 2.94
CA GLY A 228 25.05 -16.30 4.07
C GLY A 228 24.06 -15.92 5.19
N LEU A 229 22.79 -16.35 5.09
CA LEU A 229 21.75 -16.11 6.09
C LEU A 229 21.13 -17.45 6.53
N PRO A 230 21.71 -18.13 7.54
CA PRO A 230 21.30 -19.49 7.91
C PRO A 230 19.86 -19.62 8.40
N LYS A 231 19.31 -18.60 9.06
CA LYS A 231 17.90 -18.59 9.52
C LYS A 231 16.94 -18.36 8.37
N VAL A 232 17.31 -17.51 7.40
CA VAL A 232 16.53 -17.35 6.16
C VAL A 232 16.55 -18.66 5.37
N SER A 233 17.71 -19.32 5.28
CA SER A 233 17.82 -20.65 4.68
C SER A 233 16.88 -21.64 5.35
N ALA A 234 16.91 -21.77 6.67
CA ALA A 234 16.04 -22.68 7.40
C ALA A 234 14.54 -22.35 7.19
N PHE A 235 14.20 -21.05 7.12
CA PHE A 235 12.84 -20.65 6.78
C PHE A 235 12.42 -21.15 5.39
N LEU A 236 13.25 -20.93 4.36
CA LEU A 236 12.92 -21.31 2.99
C LEU A 236 12.93 -22.83 2.74
N THR A 237 13.86 -23.57 3.36
CA THR A 237 14.02 -25.00 3.08
C THR A 237 13.20 -25.90 3.99
N GLU A 238 12.84 -25.46 5.20
CA GLU A 238 12.13 -26.28 6.19
C GLU A 238 10.75 -25.72 6.50
N ARG A 239 10.65 -24.43 6.84
CA ARG A 239 9.41 -23.82 7.32
C ARG A 239 8.40 -23.64 6.19
N LEU A 240 8.81 -22.97 5.11
CA LEU A 240 7.95 -22.61 4.00
C LEU A 240 7.32 -23.84 3.32
N PRO A 241 8.07 -24.90 2.94
CA PRO A 241 7.51 -26.06 2.26
C PRO A 241 6.60 -26.90 3.16
N ARG A 242 6.85 -26.89 4.48
CA ARG A 242 6.01 -27.61 5.46
C ARG A 242 4.62 -26.98 5.59
N VAL A 243 4.54 -25.66 5.47
CA VAL A 243 3.30 -24.88 5.65
C VAL A 243 2.54 -24.76 4.34
N LEU A 244 3.21 -24.38 3.25
CA LEU A 244 2.64 -24.29 1.91
C LEU A 244 2.78 -25.63 1.21
N LYS A 245 1.89 -26.58 1.46
CA LYS A 245 1.90 -27.88 0.77
C LYS A 245 1.37 -27.77 -0.64
#